data_AF-A0A8T7LAZ4-F1
#
_entry.id   AF-A0A8T7LAZ4-F1
#
_cell.length_a   1.000
_cell.length_b   1.000
_cell.length_c   1.000
_cell.angle_alpha   90.00
_cell.angle_beta   90.00
_cell.angle_gamma   90.00
#
_symmetry.space_group_name_H-M   'P 1'
#
loop_
_entity.id
_entity.type
_entity.pdbx_description
1 polymer ?
#
loop_
_entity_poly.entity_id
_entity_poly.type
_entity_poly.pdbx_seq_one_letter_code
_entity_poly.pdbx_strand_id
1 'polypeptide(L)'
;MTQSVPARRFSLSEDWLATLIGLLIVAIIGLGLIGPGPQSVTLKAKPGESVDKTARSLDGWKVSATVGGEKAAVEGAPTQLLDAQVYPFVCEGGQMIAEAVDSSLSLPPGGTYLTLTNNCDAEVSLTYTTDYAIRWPLFGIFKR
;
A
#
# COMPACT_ATOMS: atom_id res chain seq x y z
N MET A 1 5.51 -64.35 29.40
CA MET A 1 6.66 -63.48 29.05
C MET A 1 6.15 -62.43 28.08
N THR A 2 5.85 -61.23 28.56
CA THR A 2 5.30 -60.12 27.77
C THR A 2 6.46 -59.26 27.28
N GLN A 3 6.77 -59.33 25.98
CA GLN A 3 7.78 -58.44 25.38
C GLN A 3 7.17 -57.04 25.22
N SER A 4 7.78 -56.05 25.88
CA SER A 4 7.49 -54.64 25.65
C SER A 4 8.11 -54.20 24.32
N VAL A 5 7.28 -53.78 23.38
CA VAL A 5 7.73 -53.17 22.12
C VAL A 5 8.26 -51.77 22.45
N PRO A 6 9.52 -51.42 22.14
CA PRO A 6 10.01 -50.07 22.38
C PRO A 6 9.31 -49.08 21.44
N ALA A 7 8.75 -48.01 22.00
CA ALA A 7 8.17 -46.92 21.24
C ALA A 7 9.27 -46.28 20.37
N ARG A 8 9.17 -46.43 19.05
CA ARG A 8 10.04 -45.71 18.11
C ARG A 8 9.74 -44.22 18.25
N ARG A 9 10.63 -43.48 18.90
CA ARG A 9 10.69 -42.03 18.75
C ARG A 9 11.21 -41.74 17.36
N PHE A 10 10.32 -41.37 16.45
CA PHE A 10 10.71 -40.79 15.17
C PHE A 10 11.23 -39.38 15.43
N SER A 11 12.53 -39.25 15.72
CA SER A 11 13.20 -37.95 15.56
C SER A 11 13.44 -37.78 14.07
N LEU A 12 12.66 -36.89 13.42
CA LEU A 12 13.05 -36.40 12.11
C LEU A 12 14.46 -35.81 12.23
N SER A 13 15.36 -36.19 11.32
CA SER A 13 16.68 -35.58 11.26
C SER A 13 16.52 -34.07 11.08
N GLU A 14 17.40 -33.30 11.71
CA GLU A 14 17.37 -31.83 11.71
C GLU A 14 17.28 -31.25 10.28
N ASP A 15 17.91 -31.93 9.32
CA ASP A 15 17.87 -31.60 7.87
C ASP A 15 16.46 -31.71 7.25
N TRP A 16 15.66 -32.68 7.71
CA TRP A 16 14.30 -32.88 7.22
C TRP A 16 13.34 -31.83 7.78
N LEU A 17 13.60 -31.39 9.01
CA LEU A 17 12.85 -30.31 9.65
C LEU A 17 13.14 -28.96 8.97
N ALA A 18 14.40 -28.67 8.63
CA ALA A 18 14.78 -27.48 7.87
C ALA A 18 14.11 -27.45 6.48
N THR A 19 14.04 -28.60 5.80
CA THR A 19 13.38 -28.71 4.49
C THR A 19 11.87 -28.47 4.58
N LEU A 20 11.21 -29.01 5.61
CA LEU A 20 9.79 -28.76 5.88
C LEU A 20 9.51 -27.29 6.21
N ILE A 21 10.36 -26.63 7.00
CA ILE A 21 10.24 -25.21 7.30
C ILE A 21 10.43 -24.37 6.03
N GLY A 22 11.43 -24.69 5.21
CA GLY A 22 11.66 -24.03 3.92
C GLY A 22 10.44 -24.14 3.00
N LEU A 23 9.87 -25.34 2.87
CA LEU A 23 8.64 -25.57 2.09
C LEU A 23 7.43 -24.84 2.67
N LEU A 24 7.31 -24.77 4.00
CA LEU A 24 6.22 -24.05 4.66
C LEU A 24 6.33 -22.53 4.43
N ILE A 25 7.53 -21.96 4.49
CA ILE A 25 7.76 -20.54 4.18
C ILE A 25 7.44 -20.26 2.70
N VAL A 26 7.93 -21.11 1.78
CA VAL A 26 7.62 -21.00 0.34
C VAL A 26 6.12 -21.17 0.09
N ALA A 27 5.44 -22.06 0.82
CA ALA A 27 4.00 -22.23 0.73
C ALA A 27 3.24 -21.02 1.29
N ILE A 28 3.68 -20.42 2.40
CA ILE A 28 3.05 -19.23 2.98
C ILE A 28 3.19 -18.01 2.05
N ILE A 29 4.39 -17.81 1.50
CA ILE A 29 4.64 -16.74 0.52
C ILE A 29 3.89 -17.06 -0.78
N GLY A 30 3.96 -18.31 -1.24
CA GLY A 30 3.34 -18.82 -2.46
C GLY A 30 1.81 -18.95 -2.39
N LEU A 31 1.20 -18.92 -1.20
CA LEU A 31 -0.24 -18.82 -0.95
C LEU A 31 -0.72 -17.36 -0.83
N GLY A 32 0.19 -16.39 -0.92
CA GLY A 32 -0.16 -14.96 -0.84
C GLY A 32 -0.58 -14.50 0.56
N LEU A 33 -0.27 -15.27 1.61
CA LEU A 33 -0.57 -14.89 3.02
C LEU A 33 0.29 -13.71 3.48
N ILE A 34 1.39 -13.41 2.78
CA ILE A 34 2.26 -12.25 3.00
C ILE A 34 2.34 -11.45 1.69
N GLY A 35 1.21 -10.85 1.28
CA GLY A 35 1.22 -9.75 0.32
C GLY A 35 1.78 -8.48 0.99
N PRO A 36 2.23 -7.47 0.22
CA PRO A 36 2.50 -6.15 0.79
C PRO A 36 1.21 -5.65 1.40
N GLY A 37 1.23 -5.48 2.71
CA GLY A 37 0.08 -5.12 3.51
C GLY A 37 -0.45 -3.71 3.19
N PRO A 38 -1.46 -3.25 3.94
CA PRO A 38 -2.07 -1.95 3.73
C PRO A 38 -1.02 -0.83 3.63
N GLN A 39 -1.23 0.08 2.68
CA GLN A 39 -0.34 1.22 2.43
C GLN A 39 -1.03 2.50 2.90
N SER A 40 -0.27 3.42 3.49
CA SER A 40 -0.76 4.73 3.93
C SER A 40 0.28 5.80 3.60
N VAL A 41 -0.16 6.89 2.96
CA VAL A 41 0.66 8.04 2.60
C VAL A 41 -0.03 9.30 3.13
N THR A 42 0.65 10.02 4.03
CA THR A 42 0.16 11.27 4.59
C THR A 42 1.03 12.43 4.15
N LEU A 43 0.39 13.47 3.58
CA LEU A 43 0.95 14.76 3.22
C LEU A 43 0.40 15.81 4.20
N LYS A 44 1.28 16.67 4.71
CA LYS A 44 0.91 17.77 5.60
C LYS A 44 1.59 19.04 5.09
N ALA A 45 0.82 20.09 4.87
CA ALA A 45 1.32 21.36 4.37
C ALA A 45 0.80 22.51 5.23
N LYS A 46 1.70 23.42 5.63
CA LYS A 46 1.32 24.67 6.30
C LYS A 46 0.68 25.66 5.30
N PRO A 47 -0.01 26.70 5.78
CA PRO A 47 -0.53 27.75 4.89
C PRO A 47 0.57 28.31 3.97
N GLY A 48 0.30 28.33 2.66
CA GLY A 48 1.24 28.79 1.62
C GLY A 48 2.35 27.80 1.26
N GLU A 49 2.35 26.58 1.81
CA GLU A 49 3.37 25.56 1.56
C GLU A 49 2.90 24.53 0.52
N SER A 50 3.85 23.95 -0.21
CA SER A 50 3.61 22.77 -1.05
C SER A 50 4.48 21.60 -0.59
N VAL A 51 3.91 20.40 -0.55
CA VAL A 51 4.57 19.17 -0.12
C VAL A 51 4.33 18.05 -1.10
N ASP A 52 5.40 17.37 -1.49
CA ASP A 52 5.36 16.24 -2.41
C ASP A 52 5.64 14.91 -1.68
N LYS A 53 4.92 13.86 -2.06
CA LYS A 53 5.23 12.48 -1.66
C LYS A 53 5.00 11.51 -2.79
N THR A 54 5.77 10.42 -2.76
CA THR A 54 5.51 9.29 -3.66
C THR A 54 4.52 8.31 -3.03
N ALA A 55 3.65 7.77 -3.87
CA ALA A 55 2.75 6.67 -3.54
C ALA A 55 2.93 5.53 -4.57
N ARG A 56 2.40 4.35 -4.26
CA ARG A 56 2.39 3.24 -5.21
C ARG A 56 1.25 3.40 -6.20
N SER A 57 1.52 3.08 -7.45
CA SER A 57 0.52 3.02 -8.52
C SER A 57 -0.33 1.76 -8.34
N LEU A 58 -1.47 1.93 -7.64
CA LEU A 58 -2.39 0.88 -7.24
C LEU A 58 -3.84 1.39 -7.32
N ASP A 59 -4.77 0.45 -7.30
CA ASP A 59 -6.20 0.71 -7.16
C ASP A 59 -6.68 0.69 -5.71
N GLY A 60 -7.90 1.16 -5.49
CA GLY A 60 -8.60 1.06 -4.21
C GLY A 60 -8.11 2.05 -3.16
N TRP A 61 -7.47 3.14 -3.57
CA TRP A 61 -7.09 4.21 -2.67
C TRP A 61 -8.34 4.93 -2.13
N LYS A 62 -8.28 5.23 -0.84
CA LYS A 62 -9.24 6.04 -0.10
C LYS A 62 -8.53 7.30 0.35
N VAL A 63 -9.24 8.42 0.28
CA VAL A 63 -8.68 9.74 0.54
C VAL A 63 -9.45 10.38 1.67
N SER A 64 -8.70 10.98 2.60
CA SER A 64 -9.25 11.76 3.69
C SER A 64 -8.42 13.03 3.84
N ALA A 65 -9.09 14.16 3.98
CA ALA A 65 -8.43 15.43 4.23
C ALA A 65 -8.94 16.08 5.51
N THR A 66 -8.07 16.88 6.12
CA THR A 66 -8.44 17.79 7.19
C THR A 66 -7.84 19.16 6.94
N VAL A 67 -8.62 20.22 7.19
CA VAL A 67 -8.20 21.62 7.14
C VAL A 67 -8.37 22.19 8.54
N GLY A 68 -7.28 22.67 9.17
CA GLY A 68 -7.33 23.16 10.55
C GLY A 68 -7.77 22.11 11.58
N GLY A 69 -7.67 20.82 11.25
CA GLY A 69 -8.13 19.70 12.08
C GLY A 69 -9.58 19.27 11.84
N GLU A 70 -10.36 20.01 11.05
CA GLU A 70 -11.71 19.63 10.65
C GLU A 70 -11.71 18.81 9.37
N LYS A 71 -12.61 17.84 9.24
CA LYS A 71 -12.70 17.02 8.02
C LYS A 71 -13.11 17.89 6.83
N ALA A 72 -12.34 17.80 5.76
CA ALA A 72 -12.65 18.46 4.49
C ALA A 72 -13.00 17.42 3.42
N ALA A 73 -13.95 17.78 2.56
CA ALA A 73 -14.24 17.00 1.36
C ALA A 73 -13.09 17.14 0.36
N VAL A 74 -12.75 16.04 -0.31
CA VAL A 74 -11.80 16.03 -1.42
C VAL A 74 -12.56 15.71 -2.70
N GLU A 75 -12.71 16.69 -3.56
CA GLU A 75 -13.36 16.55 -4.85
C GLU A 75 -12.35 16.09 -5.91
N GLY A 76 -12.78 15.21 -6.82
CA GLY A 76 -11.93 14.70 -7.90
C GLY A 76 -10.84 13.71 -7.46
N ALA A 77 -10.82 13.29 -6.18
CA ALA A 77 -9.76 12.45 -5.65
C ALA A 77 -9.70 11.08 -6.37
N PRO A 78 -8.59 10.73 -7.05
CA PRO A 78 -8.47 9.47 -7.76
C PRO A 78 -8.41 8.28 -6.79
N THR A 79 -9.24 7.27 -7.04
CA THR A 79 -9.17 5.98 -6.33
C THR A 79 -8.15 5.02 -6.94
N GLN A 80 -7.66 5.36 -8.14
CA GLN A 80 -6.62 4.63 -8.87
C GLN A 80 -5.46 5.58 -9.15
N LEU A 81 -4.27 5.20 -8.67
CA LEU A 81 -3.05 5.93 -8.95
C LEU A 81 -2.31 5.18 -10.06
N LEU A 82 -2.03 5.86 -11.17
CA LEU A 82 -1.35 5.27 -12.32
C LEU A 82 0.16 5.55 -12.27
N ASP A 83 0.93 4.75 -12.98
CA ASP A 83 2.38 4.93 -13.09
C ASP A 83 2.71 6.24 -13.80
N ALA A 84 3.80 6.89 -13.38
CA ALA A 84 4.30 8.15 -13.93
C ALA A 84 3.29 9.31 -13.93
N GLN A 85 2.24 9.24 -13.11
CA GLN A 85 1.28 10.35 -12.94
C GLN A 85 1.67 11.24 -11.76
N VAL A 86 1.30 12.52 -11.86
CA VAL A 86 1.31 13.46 -10.75
C VAL A 86 -0.14 13.82 -10.42
N TYR A 87 -0.47 13.81 -9.14
CA TYR A 87 -1.79 14.20 -8.64
C TYR A 87 -1.65 15.43 -7.75
N PRO A 88 -1.83 16.65 -8.30
CA PRO A 88 -1.95 17.86 -7.49
C PRO A 88 -3.25 17.86 -6.67
N PHE A 89 -3.12 18.27 -5.40
CA PHE A 89 -4.20 18.59 -4.48
C PHE A 89 -4.05 20.04 -4.08
N VAL A 90 -5.07 20.84 -4.33
CA VAL A 90 -5.08 22.26 -3.98
C VAL A 90 -6.17 22.51 -2.94
N CYS A 91 -5.79 23.12 -1.82
CA CYS A 91 -6.78 23.65 -0.87
C CYS A 91 -7.17 25.06 -1.28
N GLU A 92 -8.43 25.30 -1.63
CA GLU A 92 -8.95 26.63 -1.95
C GLU A 92 -10.27 26.84 -1.17
N GLY A 93 -10.32 27.89 -0.34
CA GLY A 93 -11.53 28.24 0.42
C GLY A 93 -12.05 27.14 1.37
N GLY A 94 -11.16 26.25 1.85
CA GLY A 94 -11.52 25.12 2.73
C GLY A 94 -11.98 23.86 2.00
N GLN A 95 -11.97 23.86 0.67
CA GLN A 95 -12.23 22.68 -0.16
C GLN A 95 -10.93 22.15 -0.76
N MET A 96 -10.83 20.82 -0.84
CA MET A 96 -9.69 20.16 -1.48
C MET A 96 -10.08 19.72 -2.89
N ILE A 97 -9.36 20.19 -3.89
CA ILE A 97 -9.58 19.82 -5.29
C ILE A 97 -8.38 18.98 -5.73
N ALA A 98 -8.66 17.82 -6.33
CA ALA A 98 -7.66 16.94 -6.90
C ALA A 98 -7.81 16.87 -8.42
N GLU A 99 -6.69 16.94 -9.12
CA GLU A 99 -6.63 16.72 -10.56
C GLU A 99 -5.50 15.72 -10.87
N ALA A 100 -5.65 14.95 -11.95
CA ALA A 100 -4.62 14.06 -12.44
C ALA A 100 -3.93 14.73 -13.62
N VAL A 101 -2.60 14.85 -13.57
CA VAL A 101 -1.83 15.38 -14.69
C VAL A 101 -0.78 14.38 -15.13
N ASP A 102 -0.74 14.15 -16.44
CA ASP A 102 0.32 13.37 -17.07
C ASP A 102 1.65 14.06 -16.80
N SER A 103 2.59 13.32 -16.19
CA SER A 103 3.91 13.84 -15.89
C SER A 103 4.96 13.15 -16.72
N SER A 104 5.90 13.94 -17.24
CA SER A 104 7.12 13.42 -17.87
C SER A 104 8.22 13.11 -16.87
N LEU A 105 7.92 13.10 -15.56
CA LEU A 105 8.88 12.78 -14.51
C LEU A 105 9.26 11.29 -14.57
N SER A 106 10.56 11.02 -14.49
CA SER A 106 11.06 9.65 -14.36
C SER A 106 10.86 9.16 -12.92
N LEU A 107 9.79 8.41 -12.67
CA LEU A 107 9.55 7.76 -11.39
C LEU A 107 10.15 6.34 -11.34
N PRO A 108 10.45 5.82 -10.14
CA PRO A 108 10.68 4.39 -9.99
C PRO A 108 9.44 3.61 -10.48
N PRO A 109 9.64 2.44 -11.11
CA PRO A 109 8.54 1.65 -11.66
C PRO A 109 7.51 1.30 -10.58
N GLY A 110 6.23 1.49 -10.89
CA GLY A 110 5.11 1.34 -9.96
C GLY A 110 4.92 2.51 -9.00
N GLY A 111 5.52 3.67 -9.29
CA GLY A 111 5.44 4.88 -8.49
C GLY A 111 4.57 5.98 -9.13
N THR A 112 3.96 6.79 -8.28
CA THR A 112 3.28 8.05 -8.63
C THR A 112 3.69 9.16 -7.67
N TYR A 113 3.54 10.42 -8.07
CA TYR A 113 3.72 11.60 -7.20
C TYR A 113 2.37 12.17 -6.77
N LEU A 114 2.25 12.47 -5.48
CA LEU A 114 1.18 13.24 -4.88
C LEU A 114 1.76 14.59 -4.49
N THR A 115 1.15 15.68 -4.93
CA THR A 115 1.57 17.04 -4.61
C THR A 115 0.44 17.73 -3.88
N LEU A 116 0.69 18.22 -2.66
CA LEU A 116 -0.28 18.95 -1.87
C LEU A 116 0.14 20.42 -1.79
N THR A 117 -0.64 21.31 -2.38
CA THR A 117 -0.47 22.77 -2.30
C THR A 117 -1.55 23.35 -1.40
N ASN A 118 -1.13 23.98 -0.30
CA ASN A 118 -2.04 24.57 0.66
C ASN A 118 -2.19 26.08 0.45
N ASN A 119 -3.27 26.51 -0.19
CA ASN A 119 -3.64 27.92 -0.31
C ASN A 119 -4.68 28.36 0.73
N CYS A 120 -4.97 27.52 1.73
CA CYS A 120 -5.89 27.83 2.83
C CYS A 120 -5.14 28.49 4.00
N ASP A 121 -5.87 29.24 4.83
CA ASP A 121 -5.31 29.92 6.02
C ASP A 121 -4.94 28.99 7.19
N ALA A 122 -5.23 27.69 7.07
CA ALA A 122 -5.00 26.68 8.10
C ALA A 122 -4.14 25.51 7.57
N GLU A 123 -3.55 24.73 8.48
CA GLU A 123 -2.79 23.52 8.12
C GLU A 123 -3.71 22.50 7.43
N VAL A 124 -3.21 21.92 6.33
CA VAL A 124 -3.91 20.88 5.59
C VAL A 124 -3.17 19.56 5.74
N SER A 125 -3.91 18.50 6.04
CA SER A 125 -3.40 17.13 6.07
C SER A 125 -4.24 16.26 5.15
N LEU A 126 -3.58 15.60 4.19
CA LEU A 126 -4.19 14.67 3.25
C LEU A 126 -3.63 13.28 3.51
N THR A 127 -4.49 12.29 3.71
CA THR A 127 -4.10 10.90 3.91
C THR A 127 -4.75 10.01 2.86
N TYR A 128 -3.89 9.34 2.11
CA TYR A 128 -4.21 8.28 1.16
C TYR A 128 -3.98 6.93 1.84
N THR A 129 -4.99 6.07 1.86
CA THR A 129 -4.86 4.69 2.35
C THR A 129 -5.37 3.70 1.32
N THR A 130 -4.73 2.54 1.23
CA THR A 130 -5.28 1.41 0.47
C THR A 130 -5.10 0.13 1.26
N ASP A 131 -6.17 -0.65 1.31
CA ASP A 131 -6.18 -1.99 1.91
C ASP A 131 -5.74 -3.05 0.88
N TYR A 132 -5.36 -2.63 -0.33
CA TYR A 132 -5.08 -3.52 -1.43
C TYR A 132 -3.77 -4.29 -1.20
N ALA A 133 -3.91 -5.54 -0.77
CA ALA A 133 -2.84 -6.52 -0.89
C ALA A 133 -2.60 -6.78 -2.38
N ILE A 134 -1.37 -6.58 -2.86
CA ILE A 134 -1.02 -6.91 -4.25
C ILE A 134 -1.41 -8.36 -4.51
N ARG A 135 -2.38 -8.58 -5.41
CA ARG A 135 -2.69 -9.92 -5.91
C ARG A 135 -1.47 -10.39 -6.69
N TRP A 136 -0.72 -11.34 -6.14
CA TRP A 136 0.43 -11.92 -6.83
C TRP A 136 -0.02 -12.49 -8.19
N PRO A 137 0.69 -12.20 -9.29
CA PRO A 137 0.33 -12.67 -10.63
C PRO A 137 0.44 -14.19 -10.81
N LEU A 138 1.00 -14.93 -9.83
CA LEU A 138 1.13 -16.39 -9.90
C LEU A 138 -0.20 -17.16 -9.77
N PHE A 139 -1.32 -16.51 -9.43
CA PHE A 139 -2.63 -17.17 -9.28
C PHE A 139 -3.58 -17.03 -10.48
N GLY A 140 -3.18 -16.31 -11.53
CA GLY A 140 -3.94 -16.23 -12.79
C GLY A 140 -3.90 -17.51 -13.62
N ILE A 141 -3.01 -18.46 -13.30
CA ILE A 141 -2.73 -19.66 -14.11
C ILE A 141 -3.62 -20.86 -13.70
N PHE A 142 -4.31 -20.81 -12.56
CA PHE A 142 -5.20 -21.89 -12.10
C PHE A 142 -6.69 -21.65 -12.39
N LYS A 143 -7.04 -20.61 -13.16
CA LYS A 143 -8.38 -20.47 -13.73
C LYS A 143 -8.36 -20.93 -15.19
N ARG A 144 -8.43 -22.25 -15.37
CA ARG A 144 -8.90 -22.88 -16.59
C ARG A 144 -9.97 -23.90 -16.24
#